data_AF-A0A1Y3TF45-F1
#
_entry.id   AF-A0A1Y3TF45-F1
#
_cell.length_a   1.000
_cell.length_b   1.000
_cell.length_c   1.000
_cell.angle_alpha   90.00
_cell.angle_beta   90.00
_cell.angle_gamma   90.00
#
_symmetry.space_group_name_H-M   'P 1'
#
loop_
_entity.id
_entity.type
_entity.pdbx_description
1 polymer ?
#
loop_
_entity_poly.entity_id
_entity_poly.type
_entity_poly.pdbx_seq_one_letter_code
_entity_poly.pdbx_strand_id
1 'polypeptide(L)'
;MYCVKCGKEIKNATAFCPYCGDKIMNKNTMVNSNGVKEYNDFSRDMVIALFIGICILIKMMIGMAVLIVWTHWPLISTIIESFIRR
;
A
#
# COMPACT_ATOMS: atom_id res chain seq x y z
N MET A 1 -38.99 14.34 -12.40
CA MET A 1 -37.85 14.47 -11.46
C MET A 1 -37.31 15.90 -11.51
N TYR A 2 -36.51 16.34 -10.54
CA TYR A 2 -35.84 17.66 -10.59
C TYR A 2 -34.36 17.51 -10.91
N CYS A 3 -33.78 18.50 -11.60
CA CYS A 3 -32.35 18.55 -11.87
C CYS A 3 -31.56 18.90 -10.60
N VAL A 4 -30.63 18.04 -10.19
CA VAL A 4 -29.72 18.32 -9.07
C VAL A 4 -28.78 19.52 -9.31
N LYS A 5 -28.63 19.96 -10.57
CA LYS A 5 -27.74 21.07 -10.97
C LYS A 5 -28.47 22.40 -11.17
N CYS A 6 -29.67 22.40 -11.75
CA CYS A 6 -30.40 23.64 -12.07
C CYS A 6 -31.80 23.76 -11.45
N GLY A 7 -32.21 22.82 -10.59
CA GLY A 7 -33.48 22.84 -9.85
C GLY A 7 -34.77 22.69 -10.68
N LYS A 8 -34.70 22.73 -12.02
CA LYS A 8 -35.86 22.65 -12.92
C LYS A 8 -36.41 21.23 -13.01
N GLU A 9 -37.71 21.10 -13.26
CA GLU A 9 -38.35 19.81 -13.48
C GLU A 9 -37.99 19.22 -14.85
N ILE A 10 -37.80 17.90 -14.90
CA ILE A 10 -37.40 17.13 -16.08
C ILE A 10 -38.14 15.78 -16.07
N LYS A 11 -38.56 15.30 -17.25
CA LYS A 11 -39.16 13.98 -17.43
C LYS A 11 -38.14 12.87 -17.18
N ASN A 12 -38.53 11.81 -16.49
CA ASN A 12 -37.64 10.76 -15.97
C ASN A 12 -36.88 9.93 -17.03
N ALA A 13 -37.06 10.19 -18.33
CA ALA A 13 -36.50 9.44 -19.45
C ALA A 13 -35.40 10.17 -20.24
N THR A 14 -35.03 11.42 -19.88
CA THR A 14 -33.99 12.18 -20.59
C THR A 14 -32.60 11.91 -20.04
N ALA A 15 -31.65 11.52 -20.89
CA ALA A 15 -30.25 11.27 -20.47
C ALA A 15 -29.48 12.55 -20.07
N PHE A 16 -29.95 13.74 -20.50
CA PHE A 16 -29.36 15.04 -20.22
C PHE A 16 -30.44 16.07 -19.90
N CYS A 17 -30.09 17.09 -19.12
CA CYS A 17 -30.96 18.21 -18.79
C CYS A 17 -31.15 19.14 -19.99
N PRO A 18 -32.38 19.34 -20.51
CA PRO A 18 -32.62 20.25 -21.64
C PRO A 18 -32.43 21.73 -21.29
N TYR A 19 -32.24 22.08 -20.00
CA TYR A 19 -32.11 23.46 -19.53
C TYR A 19 -30.69 23.86 -19.11
N CYS A 20 -29.78 22.92 -18.84
CA CYS A 20 -28.39 23.21 -18.45
C CYS A 20 -27.34 22.25 -19.04
N GLY A 21 -27.74 21.26 -19.85
CA GLY A 21 -26.83 20.30 -20.49
C GLY A 21 -26.27 19.20 -19.58
N ASP A 22 -26.34 19.35 -18.24
CA ASP A 22 -25.85 18.33 -17.31
C ASP A 22 -26.48 16.94 -17.52
N LYS A 23 -25.66 15.90 -17.43
CA LYS A 23 -26.09 14.50 -17.61
C LYS A 23 -26.93 14.03 -16.42
N ILE A 24 -28.09 13.43 -16.70
CA ILE A 24 -28.96 12.86 -15.67
C ILE A 24 -28.49 11.44 -15.36
N MET A 25 -27.90 11.25 -14.19
CA MET A 25 -27.48 9.93 -13.69
C MET A 25 -28.70 9.12 -13.23
N ASN A 26 -29.39 8.48 -14.17
CA ASN A 26 -30.42 7.50 -13.85
C ASN A 26 -29.75 6.27 -13.20
N LYS A 27 -30.13 5.95 -11.95
CA LYS A 27 -29.55 4.84 -11.17
C LYS A 27 -29.94 3.44 -11.70
N ASN A 28 -30.78 3.34 -12.73
CA ASN A 28 -31.19 2.06 -13.31
C ASN A 28 -30.15 1.46 -14.30
N THR A 29 -29.02 2.12 -14.53
CA THR A 29 -27.86 1.43 -15.12
C THR A 29 -27.17 0.60 -14.04
N MET A 30 -27.35 -0.72 -14.07
CA MET A 30 -26.55 -1.65 -13.29
C MET A 30 -25.08 -1.50 -13.69
N VAL A 31 -24.26 -0.90 -12.83
CA VAL A 31 -22.83 -0.74 -13.08
C VAL A 31 -22.15 -2.09 -12.87
N ASN A 32 -21.98 -2.84 -13.95
CA ASN A 32 -21.10 -4.02 -13.99
C ASN A 32 -19.64 -3.55 -13.99
N SER A 33 -19.16 -3.09 -12.83
CA SER A 33 -17.78 -2.61 -12.63
C SER A 33 -16.78 -3.74 -12.42
N ASN A 34 -16.64 -4.62 -13.41
CA ASN A 34 -15.41 -5.37 -13.61
C ASN A 34 -14.24 -4.40 -13.86
N GLY A 35 -13.60 -3.90 -12.79
CA GLY A 35 -12.43 -3.02 -12.89
C GLY A 35 -12.21 -2.02 -11.74
N VAL A 36 -13.25 -1.68 -10.96
CA VAL A 36 -13.04 -0.87 -9.75
C VAL A 36 -12.51 -1.80 -8.65
N LYS A 37 -11.18 -1.82 -8.44
CA LYS A 37 -10.59 -2.46 -7.27
C LYS A 37 -10.90 -1.63 -6.04
N GLU A 38 -11.99 -1.97 -5.36
CA GLU A 38 -12.38 -1.36 -4.09
C GLU A 38 -11.22 -1.50 -3.09
N TYR A 39 -10.68 -0.35 -2.65
CA TYR A 39 -9.52 -0.34 -1.77
C TYR A 39 -9.96 -0.52 -0.34
N ASN A 40 -10.08 -1.77 0.09
CA ASN A 40 -10.35 -2.12 1.48
C ASN A 40 -9.13 -1.70 2.32
N ASP A 41 -9.18 -0.47 2.83
CA ASP A 41 -8.17 0.20 3.63
C ASP A 41 -7.85 -0.64 4.88
N PHE A 42 -8.93 -0.95 5.62
CA PHE A 42 -8.98 -1.63 6.91
C PHE A 42 -8.25 -2.99 7.01
N SER A 43 -8.08 -3.71 5.89
CA SER A 43 -7.41 -5.02 5.89
C SER A 43 -5.91 -4.95 5.60
N ARG A 44 -5.38 -3.78 5.21
CA ARG A 44 -3.99 -3.63 4.74
C ARG A 44 -3.02 -3.33 5.87
N ASP A 45 -3.41 -2.48 6.80
CA ASP A 45 -2.54 -1.99 7.86
C ASP A 45 -2.01 -3.12 8.76
N MET A 46 -2.86 -4.12 9.05
CA MET A 46 -2.46 -5.32 9.80
C MET A 46 -1.38 -6.15 9.06
N VAL A 47 -1.48 -6.29 7.75
CA VAL A 47 -0.51 -7.02 6.92
C VAL A 47 0.79 -6.22 6.80
N ILE A 48 0.69 -4.91 6.59
CA ILE A 48 1.83 -3.99 6.48
C ILE A 48 2.60 -3.93 7.80
N ALA A 49 1.92 -3.81 8.94
CA ALA A 49 2.54 -3.80 10.27
C ALA A 49 3.31 -5.11 10.55
N LEU A 50 2.74 -6.26 10.17
CA LEU A 50 3.40 -7.56 10.32
C LEU A 50 4.68 -7.68 9.48
N PHE A 51 4.66 -7.23 8.22
CA PHE A 51 5.86 -7.18 7.38
C PHE A 51 6.91 -6.18 7.89
N ILE A 52 6.51 -5.01 8.40
CA ILE A 52 7.42 -4.02 8.98
C ILE A 52 8.13 -4.61 10.22
N GLY A 53 7.39 -5.27 11.12
CA GLY A 53 7.97 -5.92 12.30
C GLY A 53 9.00 -6.99 11.93
N ILE A 54 8.69 -7.85 10.97
CA ILE A 54 9.62 -8.88 10.46
C ILE A 54 10.87 -8.25 9.85
N CYS A 55 10.72 -7.20 9.04
CA CYS A 55 11.86 -6.48 8.44
C CYS A 55 12.78 -5.83 9.48
N ILE A 56 12.24 -5.28 10.57
CA ILE A 56 13.02 -4.71 11.68
C ILE A 56 13.83 -5.81 12.40
N LEU A 57 13.19 -6.93 12.74
CA LEU A 57 13.86 -8.07 13.39
C LEU A 57 15.00 -8.63 12.53
N ILE A 58 14.77 -8.82 11.22
CA ILE A 58 15.80 -9.26 10.28
C ILE A 58 16.96 -8.26 10.22
N LYS A 59 16.69 -6.94 10.20
CA LYS A 59 17.74 -5.92 10.21
C LYS A 59 18.53 -5.90 11.52
N MET A 60 17.91 -6.14 12.67
CA MET A 60 18.61 -6.28 13.96
C MET A 60 19.52 -7.51 13.97
N MET A 61 19.04 -8.67 13.50
CA MET A 61 19.83 -9.90 13.41
C MET A 61 21.04 -9.75 12.48
N ILE A 62 20.85 -9.18 11.28
CA ILE A 62 21.94 -8.92 10.33
C ILE A 62 22.94 -7.90 10.91
N GLY A 63 22.46 -6.82 11.54
CA GLY A 63 23.32 -5.82 12.18
C GLY A 63 24.18 -6.42 13.28
N MET A 64 23.60 -7.26 14.15
CA MET A 64 24.33 -7.96 15.20
C MET A 64 25.39 -8.92 14.64
N ALA A 65 25.08 -9.67 13.57
CA ALA A 65 26.03 -10.54 12.90
C ALA A 65 27.22 -9.77 12.30
N VAL A 66 26.98 -8.63 11.64
CA VAL A 66 28.04 -7.77 11.08
C VAL A 66 28.92 -7.18 12.20
N LEU A 67 28.32 -6.74 13.31
CA LEU A 67 29.06 -6.24 14.47
C LEU A 67 29.94 -7.34 15.10
N ILE A 68 29.43 -8.57 15.25
CA ILE A 68 30.21 -9.72 15.76
C ILE A 68 31.41 -10.03 14.86
N VAL A 69 31.24 -10.00 13.53
CA VAL A 69 32.36 -10.21 12.58
C VAL A 69 33.41 -9.10 12.72
N TRP A 70 32.99 -7.84 12.89
CA TRP A 70 33.92 -6.72 13.09
C TRP A 70 34.65 -6.78 14.45
N THR A 71 33.99 -7.17 15.53
CA THR A 71 34.61 -7.22 16.88
C THR A 71 35.50 -8.45 17.09
N HIS A 72 35.22 -9.59 16.43
CA HIS A 72 36.07 -10.79 16.52
C HIS A 72 37.24 -10.83 15.52
N TRP A 73 37.26 -9.98 14.50
CA TRP A 73 38.40 -9.84 13.56
C TRP A 73 39.79 -9.76 14.25
N PRO A 74 40.04 -8.93 15.29
CA PRO A 74 41.33 -8.88 15.98
C PRO A 74 41.69 -10.13 16.81
N LEU A 75 40.71 -10.96 17.18
CA LEU A 75 40.96 -12.26 17.83
C LEU A 75 41.38 -13.33 16.81
N ILE A 76 40.91 -13.22 15.56
CA ILE A 76 41.29 -14.14 14.48
C ILE A 76 42.73 -13.83 14.01
N SER A 77 43.11 -12.55 13.87
CA SER A 77 44.46 -12.18 13.43
C SER A 77 45.57 -12.62 14.40
N THR A 78 45.34 -12.54 15.71
CA THR A 78 46.30 -12.96 16.75
C THR A 78 46.49 -14.48 16.80
N ILE A 79 45.46 -15.27 16.48
CA ILE A 79 45.57 -16.73 16.30
C ILE A 79 46.37 -17.06 15.03
N ILE A 80 46.17 -16.33 13.93
CA ILE A 80 46.94 -16.53 12.69
C ILE A 80 48.43 -16.20 12.88
N GLU A 81 48.75 -15.07 13.53
CA GLU A 81 50.15 -14.70 13.81
C GLU A 81 50.86 -15.70 14.73
N SER A 82 50.16 -16.27 15.72
CA SER A 82 50.75 -17.29 16.59
C SER A 82 50.90 -18.68 15.92
N PHE A 83 50.30 -18.89 14.75
CA PHE A 83 50.55 -20.04 13.88
C PHE A 83 51.65 -19.79 12.83
N ILE A 84 51.79 -18.56 12.35
CA ILE A 84 52.85 -18.15 11.39
C ILE A 84 54.23 -18.04 12.05
N ARG A 85 54.28 -17.85 13.37
CA ARG A 85 55.52 -17.66 14.16
C ARG A 85 56.04 -18.95 14.80
N ARG A 86 55.66 -20.13 14.30
CA ARG A 86 55.95 -21.45 14.89
C ARG A 86 56.38 -22.49 13.87
#